data_AF-A0A356QNM5-F1
#
_entry.id   AF-A0A356QNM5-F1
#
_cell.length_a   1.000
_cell.length_b   1.000
_cell.length_c   1.000
_cell.angle_alpha   90.00
_cell.angle_beta   90.00
_cell.angle_gamma   90.00
#
_symmetry.space_group_name_H-M   'P 1'
#
loop_
_entity.id
_entity.type
_entity.pdbx_description
1 polymer ?
#
loop_
_entity_poly.entity_id
_entity_poly.type
_entity_poly.pdbx_seq_one_letter_code
_entity_poly.pdbx_strand_id
1 'polypeptide(L)'
;MPDSSTASNKELSDLCRLTAEKSRAAAIQLATVPGEQRAACLRVAADIIRKDEADILKANLRDLAAAPGFGLTEAATDRLRLDSERIEGIGAGGGAGGG
;
A
#
# COMPACT_ATOMS: atom_id res chain seq x y z
N MET A 1 -16.16 -35.04 -7.30
CA MET A 1 -15.71 -34.26 -6.12
C MET A 1 -15.07 -33.00 -6.68
N PRO A 2 -15.58 -31.78 -6.42
CA PRO A 2 -14.82 -30.59 -6.76
C PRO A 2 -13.52 -30.61 -5.95
N ASP A 3 -12.39 -30.39 -6.61
CA ASP A 3 -11.10 -30.28 -5.94
C ASP A 3 -11.03 -28.99 -5.13
N SER A 4 -10.26 -28.99 -4.04
CA SER A 4 -10.08 -27.80 -3.20
C SER A 4 -9.48 -26.62 -3.98
N SER A 5 -8.75 -26.90 -5.07
CA SER A 5 -8.16 -25.90 -5.96
C SER A 5 -9.20 -25.07 -6.72
N THR A 6 -10.31 -25.68 -7.16
CA THR A 6 -11.42 -24.96 -7.83
C THR A 6 -12.18 -24.07 -6.86
N ALA A 7 -12.36 -24.52 -5.61
CA ALA A 7 -12.97 -23.71 -4.55
C ALA A 7 -12.13 -22.47 -4.22
N SER A 8 -10.81 -22.63 -4.02
CA SER A 8 -9.89 -21.51 -3.76
C SER A 8 -9.83 -20.49 -4.90
N ASN A 9 -9.88 -20.95 -6.15
CA ASN A 9 -9.89 -20.04 -7.30
C ASN A 9 -11.20 -19.24 -7.38
N LYS A 10 -12.33 -19.87 -7.03
CA LYS A 10 -13.62 -19.18 -6.95
C LYS A 10 -13.65 -18.14 -5.83
N GLU A 11 -13.13 -18.46 -4.65
CA GLU A 11 -13.02 -17.52 -3.52
C GLU A 11 -12.14 -16.31 -3.87
N LEU A 12 -11.00 -16.54 -4.54
CA LEU A 12 -10.14 -15.47 -5.02
C LEU A 12 -10.83 -14.60 -6.06
N SER A 13 -11.53 -15.22 -7.02
CA SER A 13 -12.31 -14.51 -8.05
C SER A 13 -13.41 -13.66 -7.42
N ASP A 14 -14.13 -14.19 -6.44
CA ASP A 14 -15.18 -13.49 -5.72
C ASP A 14 -14.62 -12.32 -4.89
N LEU A 15 -13.47 -12.50 -4.22
CA LEU A 15 -12.78 -11.42 -3.51
C LEU A 15 -12.31 -10.31 -4.45
N CYS A 16 -11.70 -10.67 -5.58
CA CYS A 16 -11.27 -9.72 -6.61
C CYS A 16 -12.45 -8.93 -7.15
N ARG A 17 -13.57 -9.60 -7.45
CA ARG A 17 -14.79 -8.95 -7.93
C ARG A 17 -15.36 -7.99 -6.89
N LEU A 18 -15.47 -8.42 -5.64
CA LEU A 18 -15.97 -7.57 -4.56
C LEU A 18 -15.08 -6.33 -4.36
N THR A 19 -13.77 -6.50 -4.42
CA THR A 19 -12.81 -5.40 -4.29
C THR A 19 -12.94 -4.44 -5.47
N ALA A 20 -13.08 -4.94 -6.69
CA ALA A 20 -13.28 -4.13 -7.89
C ALA A 20 -14.59 -3.32 -7.85
N GLU A 21 -15.69 -3.93 -7.40
CA GLU A 21 -16.99 -3.26 -7.24
C GLU A 21 -16.90 -2.11 -6.22
N LYS A 22 -16.29 -2.37 -5.06
CA LYS A 22 -16.06 -1.34 -4.02
C LYS A 22 -15.18 -0.21 -4.53
N SER A 23 -14.06 -0.54 -5.19
CA SER A 23 -13.15 0.45 -5.76
C SER A 23 -13.82 1.31 -6.82
N ARG A 24 -14.65 0.72 -7.68
CA ARG A 24 -15.43 1.48 -8.70
C ARG A 24 -16.40 2.45 -8.04
N ALA A 25 -17.15 2.01 -7.03
CA ALA A 25 -18.09 2.88 -6.32
C ALA A 25 -17.37 4.05 -5.63
N ALA A 26 -16.25 3.78 -4.96
CA ALA A 26 -15.42 4.80 -4.32
C ALA A 26 -14.83 5.79 -5.35
N ALA A 27 -14.38 5.31 -6.52
CA ALA A 27 -13.82 6.16 -7.57
C ALA A 27 -14.85 7.17 -8.11
N ILE A 28 -16.12 6.75 -8.28
CA ILE A 28 -17.19 7.65 -8.72
C ILE A 28 -17.41 8.77 -7.69
N GLN A 29 -17.44 8.44 -6.40
CA GLN A 29 -17.56 9.45 -5.34
C GLN A 29 -16.34 10.35 -5.27
N LEU A 30 -15.14 9.79 -5.40
CA LEU A 30 -13.90 10.54 -5.38
C LEU A 30 -13.79 11.51 -6.56
N ALA A 31 -14.37 11.18 -7.71
CA ALA A 31 -14.42 12.05 -8.89
C ALA A 31 -15.25 13.32 -8.66
N THR A 32 -16.22 13.29 -7.74
CA THR A 32 -17.04 14.48 -7.40
C THR A 32 -16.42 15.33 -6.29
N VAL A 33 -15.32 14.90 -5.68
CA VAL A 33 -14.63 15.64 -4.60
C VAL A 33 -13.84 16.82 -5.19
N PRO A 34 -14.00 18.05 -4.64
CA PRO A 34 -13.22 19.20 -5.07
C PRO A 34 -11.70 18.99 -4.92
N GLY A 35 -10.93 19.57 -5.84
CA GLY A 35 -9.46 19.44 -5.84
C GLY A 35 -8.79 19.86 -4.54
N GLU A 36 -9.30 20.92 -3.90
CA GLU A 36 -8.80 21.41 -2.61
C GLU A 36 -9.00 20.41 -1.47
N GLN A 37 -10.16 19.74 -1.43
CA GLN A 37 -10.47 18.73 -0.43
C GLN A 37 -9.63 17.47 -0.65
N ARG A 38 -9.38 17.09 -1.91
CA ARG A 38 -8.46 16.01 -2.25
C ARG A 38 -7.03 16.34 -1.82
N ALA A 39 -6.57 17.56 -2.07
CA ALA A 39 -5.24 18.00 -1.66
C ALA A 39 -5.10 18.08 -0.12
N ALA A 40 -6.15 18.52 0.59
CA ALA A 40 -6.18 18.50 2.06
C ALA A 40 -6.09 17.06 2.60
N CYS A 41 -6.81 16.12 2.00
CA CYS A 41 -6.74 14.70 2.36
C CYS A 41 -5.32 14.14 2.19
N LEU A 42 -4.64 14.45 1.08
CA LEU A 42 -3.25 14.02 0.85
C LEU A 42 -2.29 14.59 1.89
N ARG A 43 -2.44 15.87 2.27
CA ARG A 43 -1.62 16.48 3.33
C ARG A 43 -1.85 15.82 4.69
N VAL A 44 -3.11 15.54 5.05
CA VAL A 44 -3.42 14.84 6.30
C VAL A 44 -2.86 13.42 6.29
N ALA A 45 -2.97 12.70 5.16
CA ALA A 45 -2.39 11.37 5.02
C ALA A 45 -0.86 11.41 5.18
N ALA A 46 -0.20 12.41 4.61
CA ALA A 46 1.23 12.63 4.79
C ALA A 46 1.60 12.84 6.26
N ASP A 47 0.86 13.69 6.97
CA ASP A 47 1.12 13.98 8.39
C ASP A 47 0.90 12.75 9.27
N ILE A 48 -0.10 11.92 8.96
CA ILE A 48 -0.32 10.64 9.65
C ILE A 48 0.86 9.70 9.42
N ILE A 49 1.34 9.56 8.18
CA ILE A 49 2.50 8.71 7.86
C ILE A 49 3.74 9.15 8.63
N ARG A 50 4.00 10.45 8.74
CA ARG A 50 5.11 10.98 9.54
C ARG A 50 4.93 10.72 11.03
N LYS A 51 3.71 10.92 11.53
CA LYS A 51 3.39 10.68 12.94
C LYS A 51 3.58 9.21 13.32
N ASP A 52 3.20 8.30 12.42
CA ASP A 52 3.26 6.86 12.64
C ASP A 52 4.57 6.24 12.14
N GLU A 53 5.57 7.05 11.78
CA GLU A 53 6.87 6.61 11.23
C GLU A 53 7.52 5.52 12.09
N ALA A 54 7.56 5.72 13.41
CA ALA A 54 8.18 4.77 14.33
C ALA A 54 7.51 3.38 14.28
N ASP A 55 6.18 3.36 14.17
CA ASP A 55 5.41 2.12 14.08
C ASP A 55 5.56 1.47 12.70
N ILE A 56 5.61 2.26 11.63
CA ILE A 56 5.87 1.78 10.27
C ILE A 56 7.27 1.16 10.17
N LEU A 57 8.31 1.82 10.69
CA LEU A 57 9.67 1.29 10.70
C LEU A 57 9.76 0.01 11.53
N LYS A 58 9.10 -0.04 12.68
CA LYS A 58 9.03 -1.24 13.51
C LYS A 58 8.33 -2.40 12.80
N ALA A 59 7.25 -2.13 12.06
CA ALA A 59 6.59 -3.14 11.23
C ALA A 59 7.50 -3.61 10.09
N ASN A 60 8.17 -2.69 9.40
CA ASN A 60 9.10 -3.01 8.32
C ASN A 60 10.27 -3.89 8.77
N LEU A 61 10.81 -3.65 9.98
CA LEU A 61 11.85 -4.52 10.54
C LEU A 61 11.37 -5.97 10.72
N ARG A 62 10.09 -6.18 11.07
CA ARG A 62 9.51 -7.53 11.16
C ARG A 62 9.37 -8.17 9.79
N ASP A 63 9.00 -7.38 8.78
CA ASP A 63 8.91 -7.85 7.39
C ASP A 63 10.28 -8.20 6.82
N LEU A 64 11.31 -7.38 7.11
CA LEU A 64 12.70 -7.66 6.75
C LEU A 64 13.25 -8.90 7.44
N ALA A 65 12.89 -9.13 8.71
CA ALA A 65 13.26 -10.36 9.42
C ALA A 65 12.56 -11.59 8.81
N ALA A 66 11.37 -11.43 8.26
CA ALA A 66 10.63 -12.48 7.54
C ALA A 66 11.04 -12.61 6.06
N ALA A 67 11.79 -11.65 5.49
CA ALA A 67 12.20 -11.62 4.08
C ALA A 67 12.87 -12.89 3.55
N PRO A 68 13.75 -13.58 4.31
CA PRO A 68 14.31 -14.86 3.88
C PRO A 68 13.25 -15.95 3.65
N GLY A 69 12.11 -15.89 4.37
CA GLY A 69 10.98 -16.81 4.22
C GLY A 69 10.08 -16.51 3.02
N PHE A 70 10.19 -15.32 2.43
CA PHE A 70 9.40 -14.92 1.26
C PHE A 70 10.07 -15.26 -0.08
N GLY A 71 11.30 -15.77 -0.07
CA GLY A 71 12.05 -16.07 -1.31
C GLY A 71 12.43 -14.82 -2.10
N LEU A 72 12.59 -13.67 -1.41
CA LEU A 72 12.93 -12.40 -2.04
C LEU A 72 14.40 -12.38 -2.50
N THR A 73 14.64 -11.76 -3.65
CA THR A 73 16.00 -11.45 -4.11
C THR A 73 16.59 -10.30 -3.29
N GLU A 74 17.91 -10.14 -3.28
CA GLU A 74 18.59 -9.05 -2.57
C GLU A 74 18.04 -7.66 -2.99
N ALA A 75 17.82 -7.46 -4.29
CA ALA A 75 17.21 -6.25 -4.82
C ALA A 75 15.75 -6.04 -4.37
N ALA A 76 14.98 -7.11 -4.14
CA ALA A 76 13.61 -7.01 -3.64
C ALA A 76 13.58 -6.72 -2.13
N THR A 77 14.53 -7.27 -1.38
CA THR A 77 14.71 -6.97 0.05
C THR A 77 15.18 -5.53 0.27
N ASP A 78 16.04 -4.99 -0.59
CA ASP A 78 16.43 -3.58 -0.55
C ASP A 78 15.23 -2.65 -0.81
N ARG A 79 14.36 -2.99 -1.78
CA ARG A 79 13.11 -2.25 -2.02
C ARG A 79 12.09 -2.38 -0.89
N LEU A 80 12.15 -3.47 -0.11
CA LEU A 80 11.31 -3.66 1.06
C LEU A 80 11.78 -2.80 2.23
N ARG A 81 13.08 -2.49 2.33
CA ARG A 81 13.65 -1.72 3.43
C ARG A 81 13.14 -0.27 3.40
N LEU A 82 12.56 0.15 4.52
CA LEU A 82 12.19 1.54 4.79
C LEU A 82 13.17 2.16 5.79
N ASP A 83 13.46 3.43 5.56
CA ASP A 83 14.18 4.33 6.45
C ASP A 83 13.41 5.65 6.53
N SER A 84 13.81 6.53 7.47
CA SER A 84 13.15 7.82 7.68
C SER A 84 13.09 8.68 6.41
N GLU A 85 14.12 8.63 5.56
CA GLU A 85 14.16 9.37 4.30
C GLU A 85 13.11 8.88 3.30
N ARG A 86 12.95 7.55 3.17
CA ARG A 86 11.92 6.93 2.34
C ARG A 86 10.51 7.20 2.87
N ILE A 87 10.30 7.18 4.19
CA ILE A 87 9.01 7.53 4.80
C ILE A 87 8.65 8.99 4.52
N GLU A 88 9.61 9.91 4.66
CA GLU A 88 9.41 11.31 4.28
C GLU A 88 9.10 11.47 2.79
N GLY A 89 9.76 10.70 1.91
CA GLY A 89 9.45 10.66 0.48
C GLY A 89 8.02 10.18 0.16
N ILE A 90 7.49 9.23 0.93
CA ILE A 90 6.10 8.77 0.82
C ILE A 90 5.14 9.86 1.30
N GLY A 91 5.44 10.51 2.43
CA GLY A 91 4.65 11.62 2.97
C GLY A 91 4.67 12.87 2.09
N ALA A 92 5.77 13.18 1.41
CA ALA A 92 5.85 14.35 0.52
C ALA A 92 4.99 14.22 -0.75
N GLY A 93 4.45 13.03 -1.03
CA GLY A 93 3.69 12.78 -2.25
C GLY A 93 4.59 12.82 -3.47
N GLY A 94 5.55 11.89 -3.57
CA GLY A 94 6.22 11.51 -4.82
C GLY A 94 6.56 12.68 -5.76
N GLY A 95 7.32 13.65 -5.25
CA GLY A 95 7.66 14.87 -5.96
C GLY A 95 9.05 15.38 -5.62
N ALA A 96 10.04 14.50 -5.55
CA ALA A 96 11.47 14.86 -5.49
C ALA A 96 12.30 13.67 -5.98
N GLY A 97 12.26 13.41 -7.28
CA GLY A 97 12.96 12.26 -7.88
C GLY A 97 12.78 12.20 -9.39
N GLY A 98 13.16 13.27 -10.08
CA GLY A 98 13.22 13.33 -11.54
C GLY A 98 14.33 14.28 -11.94
N GLY A 99 15.53 13.72 -12.12
CA GLY A 99 16.52 14.27 -13.05
C GLY A 99 16.15 13.88 -14.48
#